data_AF-A0A7S4IV19-F1
#
_entry.id   AF-A0A7S4IV19-F1
#
_cell.length_a   1.000
_cell.length_b   1.000
_cell.length_c   1.000
_cell.angle_alpha   90.00
_cell.angle_beta   90.00
_cell.angle_gamma   90.00
#
_symmetry.space_group_name_H-M   'P 1'
#
loop_
_entity.id
_entity.type
_entity.pdbx_description
1 polymer ?
#
loop_
_entity_poly.entity_id
_entity_poly.type
_entity_poly.pdbx_seq_one_letter_code
_entity_poly.pdbx_strand_id
1 'polypeptide(L)'
;QILDVVRRKHTGIKLTEVIVQKRIHTRIFDHTCDMQRPGNAPPGTVVDSGCTSKDTYDFFMISQNVMQGTATPTHYRVIYDEVALAPNHMQMLTYKLCHLYYNW
;
A
#
# COMPACT_ATOMS: atom_id res chain seq x y z
N GLN A 1 12.64 14.79 12.78
CA GLN A 1 13.92 14.83 12.04
C GLN A 1 13.75 15.04 10.54
N ILE A 2 13.09 14.14 9.78
CA ILE A 2 12.89 14.34 8.32
C ILE A 2 11.94 15.51 8.03
N LEU A 3 10.78 15.54 8.71
CA LEU A 3 9.80 16.62 8.58
C LEU A 3 10.41 18.00 8.88
N ASP A 4 11.29 18.08 9.88
CA ASP A 4 11.96 19.32 10.27
C ASP A 4 12.92 19.82 9.18
N VAL A 5 13.63 18.92 8.50
CA VAL A 5 14.54 19.28 7.41
C VAL A 5 13.76 19.81 6.21
N VAL A 6 12.63 19.17 5.87
CA VAL A 6 11.78 19.60 4.75
C VAL A 6 11.18 20.99 5.03
N ARG A 7 10.63 21.18 6.22
CA ARG A 7 10.00 22.45 6.62
C ARG A 7 10.99 23.62 6.71
N ARG A 8 12.25 23.37 7.07
CA ARG A 8 13.29 24.42 7.10
C ARG A 8 13.63 24.98 5.72
N LYS A 9 13.54 24.16 4.66
CA LYS A 9 13.91 24.57 3.30
C LYS A 9 12.75 25.10 2.47
N HIS A 10 11.52 24.68 2.76
CA HIS A 10 10.36 25.06 1.98
C HIS A 10 9.17 25.35 2.90
N THR A 11 8.78 26.62 2.98
CA THR A 11 7.57 27.04 3.70
C THR A 11 6.36 26.93 2.76
N GLY A 12 5.32 26.21 3.19
CA GLY A 12 4.05 26.10 2.46
C GLY A 12 3.82 24.82 1.62
N ILE A 13 4.75 23.86 1.64
CA ILE A 13 4.53 22.55 1.01
C ILE A 13 3.79 21.64 1.98
N LYS A 14 2.69 21.04 1.52
CA LYS A 14 1.99 19.97 2.23
C LYS A 14 2.72 18.65 2.03
N LEU A 15 2.89 17.90 3.11
CA LEU A 15 3.61 16.62 3.12
C LEU A 15 2.75 15.48 3.65
N THR A 16 2.91 14.31 3.04
CA THR A 16 2.34 13.04 3.49
C THR A 16 3.46 12.02 3.59
N GLU A 17 3.55 11.32 4.72
CA GLU A 17 4.56 10.29 4.98
C GLU A 17 3.90 8.92 5.09
N VAL A 18 4.40 7.99 4.28
CA VAL A 18 3.88 6.62 4.17
C VAL A 18 5.01 5.63 4.43
N ILE A 19 4.84 4.79 5.44
CA ILE A 19 5.73 3.64 5.67
C ILE A 19 5.32 2.52 4.73
N VAL A 20 6.28 1.96 4.01
CA VAL A 20 6.10 0.82 3.09
C VAL A 20 6.80 -0.41 3.66
N GLN A 21 6.04 -1.45 4.00
CA GLN A 21 6.58 -2.71 4.52
C GLN A 21 6.30 -3.86 3.55
N LYS A 22 7.36 -4.33 2.88
CA LYS A 22 7.29 -5.44 1.91
C LYS A 22 7.53 -6.83 2.52
N ARG A 23 8.22 -6.89 3.66
CA ARG A 23 8.57 -8.15 4.36
C ARG A 23 7.63 -8.33 5.55
N ILE A 24 6.49 -8.95 5.29
CA ILE A 24 5.42 -9.16 6.28
C ILE A 24 4.89 -10.60 6.22
N HIS A 25 4.22 -11.03 7.30
CA HIS A 25 3.63 -12.36 7.41
C HIS A 25 2.22 -12.45 6.81
N THR A 26 1.53 -11.32 6.63
CA THR A 26 0.18 -11.28 6.03
C THR A 26 0.17 -11.87 4.62
N ARG A 27 -0.85 -12.66 4.30
CA ARG A 27 -1.14 -13.20 2.97
C ARG A 27 -2.60 -12.95 2.62
N ILE A 28 -2.86 -12.65 1.35
CA ILE A 28 -4.21 -12.35 0.83
C ILE A 28 -4.47 -13.35 -0.30
N PHE A 29 -5.60 -14.03 -0.20
CA PHE A 29 -6.02 -15.06 -1.14
C PHE A 29 -7.39 -14.74 -1.73
N ASP A 30 -7.57 -15.08 -3.00
CA ASP A 30 -8.86 -14.96 -3.67
C ASP A 30 -9.56 -16.33 -3.68
N HIS A 31 -10.76 -16.35 -3.08
CA HIS A 31 -11.60 -17.53 -2.94
C HIS A 31 -12.74 -17.61 -3.97
N THR A 32 -12.82 -16.65 -4.91
CA THR A 32 -13.92 -16.58 -5.88
C THR A 32 -13.89 -17.74 -6.88
N CYS A 33 -12.71 -18.27 -7.20
CA CYS A 33 -12.53 -19.34 -8.18
C CYS A 33 -12.67 -20.74 -7.58
N ASP A 34 -12.09 -20.96 -6.39
CA ASP A 34 -12.07 -22.25 -5.70
C ASP A 34 -11.93 -22.03 -4.19
N MET A 35 -12.95 -22.43 -3.42
CA MET A 35 -12.92 -22.35 -1.95
C MET A 35 -11.92 -23.31 -1.31
N GLN A 36 -11.63 -24.46 -1.94
CA GLN A 36 -10.74 -25.48 -1.39
C GLN A 36 -9.26 -25.20 -1.73
N ARG A 37 -9.01 -24.50 -2.83
CA ARG A 37 -7.65 -24.11 -3.28
C ARG A 37 -7.63 -22.66 -3.75
N PRO A 38 -7.67 -21.71 -2.81
CA PRO A 38 -7.69 -20.30 -3.16
C PRO A 38 -6.36 -19.87 -3.81
N GLY A 39 -6.48 -19.01 -4.81
CA GLY A 39 -5.36 -18.49 -5.59
C GLY A 39 -4.77 -17.22 -4.99
N ASN A 40 -3.70 -16.73 -5.63
CA ASN A 40 -3.22 -15.38 -5.38
C ASN A 40 -4.29 -14.36 -5.80
N ALA A 41 -4.50 -13.35 -4.97
CA ALA A 41 -5.34 -12.23 -5.35
C ALA A 41 -4.72 -11.46 -6.54
N PRO A 42 -5.53 -10.91 -7.45
CA PRO A 42 -5.04 -10.23 -8.64
C PRO A 42 -4.28 -8.92 -8.31
N PRO A 43 -3.37 -8.47 -9.19
CA PRO A 43 -2.77 -7.15 -9.07
C PRO A 43 -3.84 -6.04 -9.01
N GLY A 44 -3.63 -5.06 -8.15
CA GLY A 44 -4.61 -4.02 -7.84
C GLY A 44 -5.52 -4.36 -6.66
N THR A 45 -5.45 -5.57 -6.09
CA THR A 45 -6.19 -5.90 -4.87
C THR A 45 -5.74 -5.01 -3.72
N VAL A 46 -6.69 -4.34 -3.09
CA VAL A 46 -6.50 -3.52 -1.89
C VAL A 46 -7.33 -4.09 -0.74
N VAL A 47 -6.73 -4.16 0.44
CA VAL A 47 -7.43 -4.51 1.69
C VAL A 47 -7.15 -3.42 2.71
N ASP A 48 -8.18 -2.64 3.03
CA ASP A 48 -8.14 -1.51 3.97
C ASP A 48 -9.04 -1.71 5.20
N SER A 49 -9.67 -2.88 5.33
CA SER A 49 -10.56 -3.23 6.45
C SER A 49 -10.34 -4.66 6.95
N GLY A 50 -10.76 -4.93 8.19
CA GLY A 50 -10.73 -6.26 8.82
C GLY A 50 -9.36 -6.66 9.39
N CYS A 51 -8.30 -6.60 8.58
CA CYS A 51 -6.93 -6.94 8.97
C CYS A 51 -5.99 -5.73 9.12
N THR A 52 -6.57 -4.52 9.04
CA THR A 52 -5.91 -3.22 9.22
C THR A 52 -6.10 -2.68 10.64
N SER A 53 -5.35 -1.63 10.98
CA SER A 53 -5.49 -0.94 12.25
C SER A 53 -6.80 -0.15 12.31
N LYS A 54 -7.43 -0.10 13.49
CA LYS A 54 -8.65 0.70 13.69
C LYS A 54 -8.36 2.19 13.86
N ASP A 55 -7.15 2.52 14.34
CA ASP A 55 -6.79 3.85 14.81
C ASP A 55 -5.90 4.60 13.83
N THR A 56 -5.38 3.92 12.81
CA THR A 56 -4.45 4.51 11.85
C THR A 56 -4.88 4.20 10.43
N TYR A 57 -4.62 5.12 9.49
CA TYR A 57 -4.86 4.85 8.08
C TYR A 57 -3.75 3.95 7.51
N ASP A 58 -4.07 2.67 7.34
CA ASP A 58 -3.23 1.69 6.66
C ASP A 58 -4.03 0.83 5.67
N PHE A 59 -3.30 0.22 4.73
CA PHE A 59 -3.86 -0.70 3.76
C PHE A 59 -2.81 -1.67 3.23
N PHE A 60 -3.26 -2.85 2.82
CA PHE A 60 -2.45 -3.81 2.08
C PHE A 60 -2.75 -3.72 0.60
N MET A 61 -1.74 -3.90 -0.25
CA MET A 61 -1.91 -3.91 -1.69
C MET A 61 -1.08 -5.02 -2.34
N ILE A 62 -1.70 -5.74 -3.28
CA ILE A 62 -1.02 -6.60 -4.25
C ILE A 62 -0.75 -5.77 -5.49
N SER A 63 0.50 -5.36 -5.72
CA SER A 63 0.84 -4.50 -6.87
C SER A 63 1.23 -5.25 -8.14
N GLN A 64 1.58 -6.53 -8.02
CA GLN A 64 2.11 -7.34 -9.12
C GLN A 64 1.70 -8.80 -8.99
N ASN A 65 1.68 -9.50 -10.12
CA ASN A 65 1.44 -10.93 -10.13
C ASN A 65 2.73 -11.70 -9.77
N VAL A 66 2.59 -12.91 -9.24
CA VAL A 66 3.71 -13.82 -9.01
C VAL A 66 3.50 -15.10 -9.81
N MET A 67 4.55 -15.55 -10.48
CA MET A 67 4.50 -16.77 -11.31
C MET A 67 4.52 -18.05 -10.47
N GLN A 68 5.16 -18.01 -9.30
CA GLN A 68 5.30 -19.15 -8.41
C GLN A 68 5.19 -18.72 -6.95
N GLY A 69 4.54 -19.56 -6.15
CA GLY A 69 4.33 -19.33 -4.72
C GLY A 69 3.21 -18.32 -4.44
N THR A 70 3.19 -17.81 -3.21
CA THR A 70 2.16 -16.89 -2.75
C THR A 70 2.60 -15.44 -2.85
N ALA A 71 1.77 -14.59 -3.43
CA ALA A 71 2.00 -13.15 -3.48
C ALA A 71 2.03 -12.59 -2.05
N THR A 72 3.09 -11.85 -1.73
CA THR A 72 3.16 -11.11 -0.46
C THR A 72 2.64 -9.70 -0.70
N PRO A 73 1.55 -9.27 -0.05
CA PRO A 73 1.10 -7.90 -0.15
C PRO A 73 2.12 -6.94 0.46
N THR A 74 2.10 -5.70 -0.01
CA THR A 74 2.83 -4.61 0.64
C THR A 74 1.90 -3.87 1.58
N HIS A 75 2.34 -3.66 2.81
CA HIS A 75 1.61 -2.89 3.81
C HIS A 75 2.04 -1.42 3.76
N TYR A 76 1.07 -0.54 3.55
CA TYR A 76 1.24 0.90 3.49
C TYR A 76 0.58 1.51 4.71
N ARG A 77 1.33 2.28 5.51
CA ARG A 77 0.80 2.99 6.68
C ARG A 77 1.07 4.47 6.57
N VAL A 78 0.02 5.27 6.52
CA VAL A 78 0.12 6.73 6.51
C VAL A 78 0.31 7.19 7.95
N ILE A 79 1.51 7.68 8.27
CA ILE A 79 1.86 8.13 9.63
C ILE A 79 1.78 9.65 9.78
N TYR A 80 1.73 10.36 8.67
CA TYR A 80 1.63 11.80 8.61
C TYR A 80 0.90 12.21 7.32
N ASP A 81 -0.09 13.09 7.39
CA ASP A 81 -0.81 13.55 6.20
C ASP A 81 -1.33 14.98 6.34
N GLU A 82 -0.68 15.94 5.66
CA GLU A 82 -1.17 17.32 5.50
C GLU A 82 -1.94 17.52 4.20
N VAL A 83 -1.73 16.64 3.21
CA VAL A 83 -2.41 16.72 1.92
C VAL A 83 -3.87 16.31 2.07
N ALA A 84 -4.16 15.41 3.02
CA ALA A 84 -5.48 14.89 3.33
C ALA A 84 -6.14 14.27 2.08
N LEU A 85 -5.39 13.39 1.41
CA LEU A 85 -5.93 12.68 0.25
C LEU A 85 -7.03 11.72 0.71
N ALA A 86 -8.12 11.67 -0.06
CA ALA A 86 -9.13 10.63 0.13
C ALA A 86 -8.45 9.24 0.00
N PRO A 87 -8.82 8.25 0.83
CA PRO A 87 -8.15 6.95 0.85
C PRO A 87 -8.06 6.29 -0.53
N ASN A 88 -9.13 6.37 -1.33
CA ASN A 88 -9.16 5.85 -2.70
C ASN A 88 -8.09 6.51 -3.59
N HIS A 89 -7.90 7.83 -3.49
CA HIS A 89 -6.87 8.53 -4.26
C HIS A 89 -5.46 8.12 -3.85
N MET A 90 -5.21 7.94 -2.56
CA MET A 90 -3.91 7.51 -2.04
C MET A 90 -3.58 6.08 -2.48
N GLN A 91 -4.55 5.17 -2.42
CA GLN A 91 -4.42 3.79 -2.90
C GLN A 91 -4.17 3.77 -4.42
N MET A 92 -4.96 4.50 -5.21
CA MET A 92 -4.77 4.59 -6.66
C MET A 92 -3.41 5.21 -7.04
N LEU A 93 -2.99 6.28 -6.37
CA LEU A 93 -1.69 6.90 -6.58
C LEU A 93 -0.57 5.89 -6.32
N THR A 94 -0.63 5.20 -5.18
CA THR A 94 0.32 4.16 -4.79
C THR A 94 0.42 3.07 -5.86
N TYR A 95 -0.70 2.55 -6.33
CA TYR A 95 -0.73 1.53 -7.38
C TYR A 95 -0.12 2.02 -8.70
N LYS A 96 -0.47 3.24 -9.14
CA LYS A 96 0.09 3.83 -10.35
C LYS A 96 1.60 4.01 -10.27
N LEU A 97 2.13 4.44 -9.13
CA LEU A 97 3.57 4.59 -8.92
C LEU A 97 4.33 3.26 -9.03
N CYS A 98 3.69 2.12 -8.71
CA CYS A 98 4.31 0.80 -8.90
C CYS A 98 4.61 0.46 -10.37
N HIS A 99 3.93 1.10 -11.33
CA HIS A 99 4.11 0.86 -12.77
C HIS A 99 5.16 1.77 -13.42
N LEU A 100 5.77 2.67 -12.65
CA LEU A 100 6.78 3.62 -13.15
C LEU A 100 8.22 3.15 -12.95
N TYR A 101 8.42 1.88 -12.59
CA TYR A 101 9.77 1.31 -12.47
C TYR A 101 10.27 0.86 -13.85
N TYR A 102 11.25 1.58 -14.39
CA TYR A 102 11.74 1.39 -15.77
C TYR A 102 12.64 0.16 -15.98
N ASN A 103 13.17 -0.46 -14.93
CA ASN A 103 14.13 -1.57 -15.06
C ASN A 103 13.45 -2.95 -14.99
N TRP A 104 12.18 -3.01 -15.40
CA TRP A 104 11.36 -4.21 -15.47
C TRP A 104 10.85 -4.39 -16.90
#